data_AF-A0A936QM34-F1
#
_entry.id   AF-A0A936QM34-F1
#
_cell.length_a   1.000
_cell.length_b   1.000
_cell.length_c   1.000
_cell.angle_alpha   90.00
_cell.angle_beta   90.00
_cell.angle_gamma   90.00
#
_symmetry.space_group_name_H-M   'P 1'
#
loop_
_entity.id
_entity.type
_entity.pdbx_description
1 polymer ?
#
loop_
_entity_poly.entity_id
_entity_poly.type
_entity_poly.pdbx_seq_one_letter_code
_entity_poly.pdbx_strand_id
1 'polypeptide(L)'
;MKIKSILKLSGFAIALGVIAWGASLLAREPNSSQAAPEPKVTTGFPVFSPLAPQGDHASSTKGDILLQSYLHAKLPGPLARRLLDELYATSNFARTRGNFDALRQALRTSKSSEERVGLARVLSTFYSRGDSHGLNKEVRAALLEAKASHDLSYLSASVLAYTRLDYFDDSESFLAYAWGKRAIDDDGYFGELAHLLNLAPPAGRASILQTLQQGNNPYARDILTAQLTQGSVVAELPAHESRILEKMLTDCEPVLPGEKHQIGLISSFQYSAWLKALATLGAAGDPAKYERAILARIAAPESDPRTAVAFLSNPESDSFILSQHRTPAYAKLLARIDAYATEPGNSSTVLDRVREVHHRTEMLSR
;
A
#
# COMPACT_ATOMS: atom_id res chain seq x y z
N MET A 1 -14.91 -41.26 -7.36
CA MET A 1 -13.72 -40.42 -7.09
C MET A 1 -14.08 -38.97 -7.38
N LYS A 2 -14.11 -38.12 -6.36
CA LYS A 2 -14.61 -36.74 -6.44
C LYS A 2 -13.46 -35.74 -6.50
N ILE A 3 -13.60 -34.78 -7.42
CA ILE A 3 -12.75 -33.62 -7.67
C ILE A 3 -12.80 -32.68 -6.45
N LYS A 4 -11.63 -32.29 -5.94
CA LYS A 4 -11.43 -31.12 -5.07
C LYS A 4 -10.15 -30.41 -5.52
N SER A 5 -10.30 -29.25 -6.15
CA SER A 5 -9.34 -28.14 -6.11
C SER A 5 -10.01 -26.92 -6.72
N ILE A 6 -10.60 -26.10 -5.86
CA ILE A 6 -11.12 -24.77 -6.16
C ILE A 6 -10.62 -23.85 -5.04
N LEU A 7 -10.16 -22.66 -5.44
CA LEU A 7 -9.85 -21.46 -4.65
C LEU A 7 -8.49 -21.36 -3.91
N LYS A 8 -7.51 -20.76 -4.60
CA LYS A 8 -6.53 -19.80 -4.02
C LYS A 8 -6.37 -18.63 -5.00
N LEU A 9 -7.29 -17.66 -4.96
CA LEU A 9 -7.27 -16.47 -5.82
C LEU A 9 -7.70 -15.19 -5.09
N SER A 10 -7.84 -15.22 -3.77
CA SER A 10 -8.42 -14.12 -2.98
C SER A 10 -7.40 -13.12 -2.39
N GLY A 11 -6.08 -13.35 -2.51
CA GLY A 11 -5.07 -12.46 -1.92
C GLY A 11 -4.63 -11.27 -2.78
N PHE A 12 -4.78 -11.36 -4.11
CA PHE A 12 -4.07 -10.45 -5.03
C PHE A 12 -4.89 -9.22 -5.46
N ALA A 13 -6.22 -9.28 -5.39
CA ALA A 13 -7.10 -8.18 -5.81
C ALA A 13 -7.04 -6.97 -4.85
N ILE A 14 -6.61 -7.15 -3.60
CA ILE A 14 -6.55 -6.06 -2.61
C ILE A 14 -5.30 -5.18 -2.82
N ALA A 15 -4.19 -5.73 -3.34
CA ALA A 15 -2.98 -4.96 -3.60
C ALA A 15 -3.13 -3.95 -4.76
N LEU A 16 -3.91 -4.30 -5.80
CA LEU A 16 -4.21 -3.37 -6.90
C LEU A 16 -5.31 -2.36 -6.57
N GLY A 17 -6.29 -2.73 -5.73
CA GLY A 17 -7.39 -1.83 -5.34
C GLY A 17 -6.96 -0.64 -4.47
N VAL A 18 -5.85 -0.76 -3.73
CA VAL A 18 -5.32 0.33 -2.87
C VAL A 18 -4.45 1.32 -3.66
N ILE A 19 -3.96 0.95 -4.85
CA ILE A 19 -3.08 1.77 -5.69
C ILE A 19 -3.83 2.97 -6.32
N ALA A 20 -5.16 2.95 -6.41
CA ALA A 20 -5.94 3.98 -7.09
C ALA A 20 -6.44 5.14 -6.21
N TRP A 21 -6.25 5.13 -4.88
CA TRP A 21 -6.86 6.12 -3.97
C TRP A 21 -5.88 7.04 -3.24
N GLY A 22 -4.57 6.86 -3.38
CA GLY A 22 -3.55 7.63 -2.65
C GLY A 22 -3.02 8.90 -3.34
N ALA A 23 -3.44 9.21 -4.56
CA ALA A 23 -2.80 10.24 -5.41
C ALA A 23 -3.47 11.62 -5.42
N SER A 24 -4.52 11.88 -4.62
CA SER A 24 -5.20 13.17 -4.59
C SER A 24 -5.22 13.76 -3.19
N LEU A 25 -4.11 14.37 -2.76
CA LEU A 25 -4.06 15.43 -1.74
C LEU A 25 -2.60 15.83 -1.49
N LEU A 26 -1.99 16.59 -2.40
CA LEU A 26 -0.82 17.43 -2.11
C LEU A 26 -0.62 18.41 -3.28
N ALA A 27 -1.45 19.45 -3.35
CA ALA A 27 -1.13 20.67 -4.09
C ALA A 27 -1.40 21.87 -3.17
N ARG A 28 -0.35 22.66 -2.98
CA ARG A 28 -0.16 23.71 -2.00
C ARG A 28 -0.63 25.05 -2.57
N GLU A 29 -1.37 25.84 -1.79
CA GLU A 29 -1.71 27.23 -2.09
C GLU A 29 -0.47 28.15 -2.09
N PRO A 30 -0.59 29.33 -2.72
CA PRO A 30 -0.11 30.55 -2.09
C PRO A 30 -1.16 31.68 -2.03
N ASN A 31 -1.16 32.36 -0.88
CA ASN A 31 -1.85 33.60 -0.53
C ASN A 31 -1.59 34.77 -1.49
N SER A 32 -2.57 35.68 -1.62
CA SER A 32 -2.38 37.15 -1.65
C SER A 32 -3.70 37.90 -1.42
N SER A 33 -3.69 38.83 -0.46
CA SER A 33 -4.79 39.67 0.02
C SER A 33 -5.05 40.91 -0.84
N GLN A 34 -6.29 41.44 -0.85
CA GLN A 34 -6.59 42.89 -0.78
C GLN A 34 -8.09 43.17 -0.53
N ALA A 35 -8.38 44.34 0.06
CA ALA A 35 -9.58 44.64 0.84
C ALA A 35 -10.51 45.72 0.23
N ALA A 36 -11.83 45.57 0.49
CA ALA A 36 -12.92 46.55 0.77
C ALA A 36 -13.29 47.68 -0.26
N PRO A 37 -14.45 48.41 -0.15
CA PRO A 37 -15.71 48.22 0.64
C PRO A 37 -17.07 48.41 -0.14
N GLU A 38 -18.17 48.04 0.55
CA GLU A 38 -19.62 48.45 0.57
C GLU A 38 -20.21 49.59 -0.33
N PRO A 39 -21.56 49.66 -0.62
CA PRO A 39 -22.62 49.83 0.40
C PRO A 39 -24.08 49.32 0.19
N LYS A 40 -24.75 49.25 1.35
CA LYS A 40 -26.18 49.22 1.78
C LYS A 40 -27.32 49.54 0.79
N VAL A 41 -28.43 48.79 0.93
CA VAL A 41 -29.82 49.34 0.97
C VAL A 41 -30.68 48.55 1.97
N THR A 42 -31.40 49.28 2.82
CA THR A 42 -32.29 48.83 3.89
C THR A 42 -33.74 49.21 3.56
N THR A 43 -34.73 48.32 3.73
CA THR A 43 -36.12 48.70 4.02
C THR A 43 -36.91 47.57 4.73
N GLY A 44 -37.26 47.78 6.00
CA GLY A 44 -38.67 47.85 6.44
C GLY A 44 -39.43 46.64 7.05
N PHE A 45 -39.32 46.49 8.39
CA PHE A 45 -40.41 46.23 9.38
C PHE A 45 -41.17 44.87 9.43
N PRO A 46 -41.86 44.52 10.56
CA PRO A 46 -41.26 43.83 11.72
C PRO A 46 -42.04 42.53 12.09
N VAL A 47 -41.64 41.90 13.21
CA VAL A 47 -42.51 41.22 14.21
C VAL A 47 -42.24 39.72 14.49
N PHE A 48 -42.06 39.47 15.80
CA PHE A 48 -42.04 38.24 16.61
C PHE A 48 -40.89 37.22 16.48
N SER A 49 -39.93 37.34 17.41
CA SER A 49 -39.26 36.18 18.01
C SER A 49 -40.21 35.43 18.95
N PRO A 50 -40.03 34.11 19.07
CA PRO A 50 -39.52 33.59 20.33
C PRO A 50 -38.24 32.78 20.11
N LEU A 51 -37.21 33.09 20.91
CA LEU A 51 -35.98 32.30 21.01
C LEU A 51 -36.32 30.86 21.39
N ALA A 52 -36.09 29.92 20.47
CA ALA A 52 -35.67 28.58 20.79
C ALA A 52 -34.14 28.53 20.64
N PRO A 53 -33.38 27.87 21.54
CA PRO A 53 -31.96 27.66 21.31
C PRO A 53 -31.84 26.72 20.11
N GLN A 54 -31.39 27.26 18.98
CA GLN A 54 -30.90 26.48 17.86
C GLN A 54 -29.68 25.70 18.37
N GLY A 55 -29.88 24.43 18.68
CA GLY A 55 -28.79 23.49 18.83
C GLY A 55 -28.10 23.36 17.48
N ASP A 56 -26.78 23.54 17.47
CA ASP A 56 -25.91 23.21 16.35
C ASP A 56 -26.15 21.76 15.93
N HIS A 57 -26.99 21.53 14.92
CA HIS A 57 -27.08 20.26 14.24
C HIS A 57 -25.83 20.12 13.36
N ALA A 58 -24.71 19.74 13.99
CA ALA A 58 -23.58 19.20 13.26
C ALA A 58 -24.08 18.01 12.44
N SER A 59 -23.98 18.13 11.10
CA SER A 59 -24.23 17.04 10.16
C SER A 59 -23.42 15.81 10.59
N SER A 60 -24.08 14.81 11.18
CA SER A 60 -23.44 13.57 11.62
C SER A 60 -22.87 12.85 10.41
N THR A 61 -21.57 12.55 10.42
CA THR A 61 -20.93 11.82 9.33
C THR A 61 -21.45 10.38 9.30
N LYS A 62 -21.33 9.70 8.14
CA LYS A 62 -21.66 8.27 8.04
C LYS A 62 -20.94 7.44 9.12
N GLY A 63 -19.67 7.74 9.42
CA GLY A 63 -18.92 7.00 10.43
C GLY A 63 -19.38 7.32 11.86
N ASP A 64 -19.84 8.53 12.16
CA ASP A 64 -20.45 8.83 13.47
C ASP A 64 -21.71 7.98 13.70
N ILE A 65 -22.56 7.85 12.67
CA ILE A 65 -23.75 7.00 12.73
C ILE A 65 -23.36 5.52 12.95
N LEU A 66 -22.35 5.04 12.24
CA LEU A 66 -21.84 3.67 12.43
C LEU A 66 -21.30 3.47 13.85
N LEU A 67 -20.49 4.40 14.37
CA LEU A 67 -19.96 4.30 15.73
C LEU A 67 -21.07 4.29 16.78
N GLN A 68 -22.05 5.18 16.68
CA GLN A 68 -23.19 5.18 17.62
C GLN A 68 -24.01 3.88 17.50
N SER A 69 -24.22 3.40 16.29
CA SER A 69 -24.91 2.12 16.05
C SER A 69 -24.17 0.97 16.72
N TYR A 70 -22.84 0.91 16.63
CA TYR A 70 -22.01 -0.08 17.33
C TYR A 70 -22.23 -0.02 18.85
N LEU A 71 -22.05 1.17 19.43
CA LEU A 71 -22.06 1.37 20.87
C LEU A 71 -23.45 1.08 21.50
N HIS A 72 -24.53 1.23 20.74
CA HIS A 72 -25.89 1.02 21.23
C HIS A 72 -26.49 -0.36 20.91
N ALA A 73 -26.14 -0.97 19.77
CA ALA A 73 -26.94 -2.06 19.21
C ALA A 73 -26.75 -3.45 19.86
N LYS A 74 -25.86 -3.61 20.86
CA LYS A 74 -25.55 -4.88 21.55
C LYS A 74 -25.51 -6.08 20.59
N LEU A 75 -24.84 -5.89 19.45
CA LEU A 75 -24.86 -6.86 18.35
C LEU A 75 -24.06 -8.12 18.70
N PRO A 76 -24.47 -9.30 18.20
CA PRO A 76 -23.65 -10.51 18.31
C PRO A 76 -22.35 -10.36 17.51
N GLY A 77 -21.31 -11.08 17.96
CA GLY A 77 -19.93 -10.95 17.47
C GLY A 77 -19.75 -10.74 15.96
N PRO A 78 -20.29 -11.60 15.07
CA PRO A 78 -20.12 -11.43 13.62
C PRO A 78 -20.78 -10.18 13.03
N LEU A 79 -21.90 -9.73 13.59
CA LEU A 79 -22.57 -8.50 13.13
C LEU A 79 -21.85 -7.26 13.66
N ALA A 80 -21.44 -7.29 14.93
CA ALA A 80 -20.57 -6.27 15.51
C ALA A 80 -19.28 -6.11 14.69
N ARG A 81 -18.66 -7.23 14.33
CA ARG A 81 -17.47 -7.30 13.48
C ARG A 81 -17.64 -6.61 12.13
N ARG A 82 -18.72 -6.90 11.40
CA ARG A 82 -18.99 -6.27 10.09
C ARG A 82 -19.14 -4.77 10.20
N LEU A 83 -19.86 -4.30 11.23
CA LEU A 83 -20.07 -2.89 11.45
C LEU A 83 -18.76 -2.18 11.83
N LEU A 84 -17.92 -2.80 12.66
CA LEU A 84 -16.57 -2.30 12.97
C LEU A 84 -15.65 -2.29 11.74
N ASP A 85 -15.75 -3.28 10.85
CA ASP A 85 -15.02 -3.28 9.58
C ASP A 85 -15.47 -2.14 8.64
N GLU A 86 -16.77 -1.85 8.59
CA GLU A 86 -17.28 -0.69 7.84
C GLU A 86 -16.84 0.64 8.46
N LEU A 87 -16.85 0.73 9.79
CA LEU A 87 -16.34 1.90 10.50
C LEU A 87 -14.85 2.11 10.23
N TYR A 88 -14.05 1.05 10.27
CA TYR A 88 -12.63 1.07 9.92
C TYR A 88 -12.40 1.52 8.46
N ALA A 89 -13.14 0.94 7.51
CA ALA A 89 -13.01 1.25 6.09
C ALA A 89 -13.38 2.70 5.76
N THR A 90 -14.37 3.28 6.45
CA THR A 90 -14.74 4.68 6.25
C THR A 90 -13.75 5.63 6.91
N SER A 91 -13.20 5.28 8.07
CA SER A 91 -12.26 6.11 8.86
C SER A 91 -12.70 7.56 9.12
N ASN A 92 -13.98 7.85 8.88
CA ASN A 92 -14.58 9.18 8.85
C ASN A 92 -15.62 9.28 9.96
N PHE A 93 -15.12 9.45 11.18
CA PHE A 93 -15.88 9.65 12.40
C PHE A 93 -15.08 10.52 13.37
N ALA A 94 -15.76 11.13 14.34
CA ALA A 94 -15.13 12.01 15.30
C ALA A 94 -14.13 11.25 16.20
N ARG A 95 -12.84 11.57 16.08
CA ARG A 95 -11.75 10.97 16.89
C ARG A 95 -11.57 11.70 18.23
N THR A 96 -12.62 11.68 19.05
CA THR A 96 -12.61 12.32 20.37
C THR A 96 -12.10 11.35 21.45
N ARG A 97 -11.64 11.90 22.58
CA ARG A 97 -11.28 11.10 23.77
C ARG A 97 -12.43 10.19 24.22
N GLY A 98 -13.66 10.71 24.26
CA GLY A 98 -14.84 9.95 24.68
C GLY A 98 -15.10 8.74 23.78
N ASN A 99 -14.98 8.90 22.47
CA ASN A 99 -15.14 7.80 21.51
C ASN A 99 -14.02 6.76 21.66
N PHE A 100 -12.78 7.19 21.88
CA PHE A 100 -11.65 6.30 22.16
C PHE A 100 -11.89 5.48 23.43
N ASP A 101 -12.24 6.13 24.55
CA ASP A 101 -12.45 5.46 25.83
C ASP A 101 -13.63 4.46 25.76
N ALA A 102 -14.69 4.81 25.03
CA ALA A 102 -15.82 3.91 24.79
C ALA A 102 -15.41 2.64 24.01
N LEU A 103 -14.66 2.79 22.93
CA LEU A 103 -14.16 1.66 22.13
C LEU A 103 -13.15 0.80 22.89
N ARG A 104 -12.27 1.43 23.67
CA ARG A 104 -11.31 0.72 24.54
C ARG A 104 -12.03 -0.08 25.63
N GLN A 105 -13.08 0.48 26.22
CA GLN A 105 -13.88 -0.23 27.21
C GLN A 105 -14.64 -1.41 26.58
N ALA A 106 -15.20 -1.22 25.38
CA ALA A 106 -15.81 -2.31 24.62
C ALA A 106 -14.79 -3.43 24.35
N LEU A 107 -13.55 -3.09 24.00
CA LEU A 107 -12.49 -4.07 23.73
C LEU A 107 -12.16 -4.93 24.95
N ARG A 108 -12.09 -4.31 26.13
CA ARG A 108 -11.77 -4.99 27.39
C ARG A 108 -12.89 -5.89 27.90
N THR A 109 -14.14 -5.51 27.61
CA THR A 109 -15.33 -6.20 28.11
C THR A 109 -15.89 -7.22 27.13
N SER A 110 -15.54 -7.13 25.85
CA SER A 110 -15.98 -8.07 24.84
C SER A 110 -15.44 -9.47 25.09
N LYS A 111 -16.35 -10.45 25.02
CA LYS A 111 -16.03 -11.89 25.03
C LYS A 111 -15.92 -12.48 23.63
N SER A 112 -16.19 -11.69 22.59
CA SER A 112 -16.22 -12.12 21.20
C SER A 112 -14.89 -11.85 20.54
N SER A 113 -14.20 -12.90 20.10
CA SER A 113 -12.92 -12.76 19.38
C SER A 113 -13.06 -11.86 18.16
N GLU A 114 -14.07 -12.10 17.31
CA GLU A 114 -14.36 -11.31 16.11
C GLU A 114 -14.55 -9.81 16.41
N GLU A 115 -15.25 -9.49 17.50
CA GLU A 115 -15.48 -8.10 17.90
C GLU A 115 -14.18 -7.44 18.34
N ARG A 116 -13.36 -8.15 19.14
CA ARG A 116 -12.04 -7.67 19.58
C ARG A 116 -11.10 -7.39 18.41
N VAL A 117 -11.10 -8.25 17.38
CA VAL A 117 -10.35 -8.03 16.14
C VAL A 117 -10.81 -6.72 15.47
N GLY A 118 -12.12 -6.42 15.49
CA GLY A 118 -12.67 -5.22 14.83
C GLY A 118 -12.30 -3.96 15.60
N LEU A 119 -12.44 -4.02 16.92
CA LEU A 119 -12.09 -2.94 17.84
C LEU A 119 -10.60 -2.59 17.78
N ALA A 120 -9.70 -3.58 17.69
CA ALA A 120 -8.27 -3.33 17.54
C ALA A 120 -7.96 -2.48 16.29
N ARG A 121 -8.58 -2.80 15.15
CA ARG A 121 -8.43 -2.06 13.89
C ARG A 121 -9.03 -0.65 13.97
N VAL A 122 -10.21 -0.50 14.55
CA VAL A 122 -10.82 0.84 14.71
C VAL A 122 -9.98 1.70 15.65
N LEU A 123 -9.50 1.16 16.77
CA LEU A 123 -8.66 1.89 17.72
C LEU A 123 -7.36 2.40 17.08
N SER A 124 -6.75 1.65 16.14
CA SER A 124 -5.54 2.11 15.46
C SER A 124 -5.78 3.38 14.62
N THR A 125 -7.01 3.64 14.17
CA THR A 125 -7.34 4.87 13.40
C THR A 125 -7.28 6.16 14.24
N PHE A 126 -7.23 6.06 15.57
CA PHE A 126 -7.03 7.20 16.46
C PHE A 126 -5.58 7.66 16.50
N TYR A 127 -4.63 6.85 16.02
CA TYR A 127 -3.24 7.25 15.90
C TYR A 127 -3.06 8.27 14.77
N SER A 128 -2.23 9.28 15.00
CA SER A 128 -1.73 10.17 13.95
C SER A 128 -0.29 10.56 14.22
N ARG A 129 0.58 10.61 13.20
CA ARG A 129 2.03 10.89 13.42
C ARG A 129 2.31 12.19 14.18
N GLY A 130 1.48 13.21 13.99
CA GLY A 130 1.58 14.49 14.71
C GLY A 130 0.87 14.52 16.07
N ASP A 131 0.31 13.40 16.52
CA ASP A 131 -0.50 13.27 17.72
C ASP A 131 -1.61 14.33 17.83
N SER A 132 -2.30 14.58 16.72
CA SER A 132 -3.35 15.61 16.59
C SER A 132 -4.48 15.46 17.60
N HIS A 133 -4.62 14.28 18.22
CA HIS A 133 -5.64 13.98 19.21
C HIS A 133 -5.09 13.79 20.62
N GLY A 134 -3.78 13.76 20.83
CA GLY A 134 -3.17 13.48 22.13
C GLY A 134 -3.44 12.05 22.64
N LEU A 135 -3.60 11.08 21.73
CA LEU A 135 -4.04 9.71 22.04
C LEU A 135 -3.04 8.64 21.62
N ASN A 136 -1.92 9.00 20.97
CA ASN A 136 -1.00 8.02 20.42
C ASN A 136 -0.49 7.01 21.46
N LYS A 137 -0.18 7.49 22.68
CA LYS A 137 0.29 6.64 23.78
C LYS A 137 -0.78 5.63 24.21
N GLU A 138 -2.03 6.08 24.31
CA GLU A 138 -3.16 5.24 24.70
C GLU A 138 -3.54 4.24 23.62
N VAL A 139 -3.50 4.63 22.34
CA VAL A 139 -3.72 3.72 21.21
C VAL A 139 -2.69 2.59 21.25
N ARG A 140 -1.41 2.93 21.39
CA ARG A 140 -0.33 1.93 21.52
C ARG A 140 -0.55 1.01 22.71
N ALA A 141 -0.84 1.56 23.88
CA ALA A 141 -1.11 0.77 25.08
C ALA A 141 -2.29 -0.20 24.89
N ALA A 142 -3.39 0.27 24.27
CA ALA A 142 -4.57 -0.56 24.03
C ALA A 142 -4.31 -1.74 23.06
N LEU A 143 -3.44 -1.56 22.06
CA LEU A 143 -3.04 -2.64 21.16
C LEU A 143 -2.09 -3.63 21.86
N LEU A 144 -1.14 -3.13 22.67
CA LEU A 144 -0.20 -3.95 23.43
C LEU A 144 -0.86 -4.82 24.51
N GLU A 145 -2.04 -4.43 25.02
CA GLU A 145 -2.86 -5.26 25.93
C GLU A 145 -3.13 -6.66 25.36
N ALA A 146 -3.07 -6.83 24.02
CA ALA A 146 -3.22 -8.14 23.37
C ALA A 146 -2.15 -9.16 23.75
N LYS A 147 -0.96 -8.73 24.21
CA LYS A 147 0.10 -9.65 24.68
C LYS A 147 -0.36 -10.53 25.85
N ALA A 148 -1.29 -10.03 26.67
CA ALA A 148 -1.86 -10.76 27.81
C ALA A 148 -3.08 -11.61 27.43
N SER A 149 -3.55 -11.57 26.19
CA SER A 149 -4.71 -12.32 25.74
C SER A 149 -4.34 -13.73 25.27
N HIS A 150 -5.21 -14.71 25.55
CA HIS A 150 -5.14 -16.05 24.95
C HIS A 150 -5.81 -16.13 23.57
N ASP A 151 -6.50 -15.06 23.15
CA ASP A 151 -7.14 -14.96 21.85
C ASP A 151 -6.11 -14.60 20.76
N LEU A 152 -5.70 -15.60 19.98
CA LEU A 152 -4.69 -15.44 18.92
C LEU A 152 -5.16 -14.53 17.78
N SER A 153 -6.46 -14.53 17.45
CA SER A 153 -7.00 -13.66 16.40
C SER A 153 -6.91 -12.20 16.81
N TYR A 154 -7.24 -11.89 18.06
CA TYR A 154 -7.07 -10.55 18.61
C TYR A 154 -5.59 -10.15 18.69
N LEU A 155 -4.69 -11.05 19.12
CA LEU A 155 -3.25 -10.80 19.12
C LEU A 155 -2.73 -10.49 17.72
N SER A 156 -3.15 -11.27 16.72
CA SER A 156 -2.84 -11.07 15.31
C SER A 156 -3.29 -9.69 14.84
N ALA A 157 -4.57 -9.33 15.01
CA ALA A 157 -5.08 -8.04 14.58
C ALA A 157 -4.40 -6.86 15.27
N SER A 158 -4.11 -6.98 16.57
CA SER A 158 -3.43 -5.92 17.32
C SER A 158 -1.99 -5.73 16.88
N VAL A 159 -1.23 -6.81 16.62
CA VAL A 159 0.16 -6.67 16.17
C VAL A 159 0.23 -6.06 14.77
N LEU A 160 -0.62 -6.52 13.83
CA LEU A 160 -0.67 -5.96 12.47
C LEU A 160 -1.11 -4.49 12.47
N ALA A 161 -2.05 -4.12 13.35
CA ALA A 161 -2.46 -2.73 13.49
C ALA A 161 -1.32 -1.89 14.09
N TYR A 162 -0.60 -2.42 15.07
CA TYR A 162 0.49 -1.74 15.76
C TYR A 162 1.69 -1.46 14.85
N THR A 163 2.14 -2.44 14.07
CA THR A 163 3.29 -2.33 13.16
C THR A 163 3.07 -1.35 12.01
N ARG A 164 1.81 -1.00 11.73
CA ARG A 164 1.43 -0.05 10.68
C ARG A 164 1.26 1.39 11.18
N LEU A 165 1.31 1.62 12.49
CA LEU A 165 1.22 2.98 13.06
C LEU A 165 2.49 3.77 12.81
N ASP A 166 3.60 3.21 13.28
CA ASP A 166 4.95 3.80 13.23
C ASP A 166 5.98 2.73 13.60
N TYR A 167 7.26 3.12 13.58
CA TYR A 167 8.29 2.33 14.23
C TYR A 167 8.44 2.72 15.71
N PHE A 168 8.36 1.73 16.58
CA PHE A 168 8.57 1.86 18.01
C PHE A 168 9.65 0.89 18.49
N ASP A 169 10.28 1.19 19.61
CA ASP A 169 11.35 0.35 20.21
C ASP A 169 10.92 -1.11 20.44
N ASP A 170 9.62 -1.35 20.63
CA ASP A 170 9.04 -2.66 20.87
C ASP A 170 8.38 -3.29 19.63
N SER A 171 8.37 -2.63 18.46
CA SER A 171 7.72 -3.11 17.23
C SER A 171 8.23 -4.49 16.81
N GLU A 172 9.55 -4.66 16.66
CA GLU A 172 10.16 -5.95 16.29
C GLU A 172 9.86 -7.04 17.34
N SER A 173 9.98 -6.70 18.63
CA SER A 173 9.75 -7.66 19.73
C SER A 173 8.29 -8.10 19.82
N PHE A 174 7.33 -7.21 19.54
CA PHE A 174 5.92 -7.52 19.55
C PHE A 174 5.53 -8.39 18.35
N LEU A 175 6.09 -8.08 17.18
CA LEU A 175 5.92 -8.87 15.97
C LEU A 175 6.52 -10.29 16.14
N ALA A 176 7.74 -10.40 16.67
CA ALA A 176 8.37 -11.69 16.98
C ALA A 176 7.60 -12.48 18.04
N TYR A 177 7.02 -11.81 19.05
CA TYR A 177 6.17 -12.46 20.05
C TYR A 177 4.91 -13.06 19.42
N ALA A 178 4.21 -12.32 18.56
CA ALA A 178 3.00 -12.81 17.89
C ALA A 178 3.31 -14.00 16.96
N TRP A 179 4.43 -13.94 16.23
CA TRP A 179 4.91 -15.05 15.40
C TRP A 179 5.27 -16.28 16.24
N GLY A 180 6.03 -16.11 17.33
CA GLY A 180 6.37 -17.20 18.26
C GLY A 180 5.15 -17.84 18.94
N LYS A 181 4.06 -17.08 19.13
CA LYS A 181 2.76 -17.57 19.60
C LYS A 181 1.90 -18.20 18.50
N ARG A 182 2.35 -18.19 17.24
CA ARG A 182 1.61 -18.62 16.05
C ARG A 182 0.29 -17.87 15.86
N ALA A 183 0.23 -16.61 16.29
CA ALA A 183 -0.90 -15.71 16.00
C ALA A 183 -0.81 -15.13 14.58
N ILE A 184 0.41 -15.05 14.04
CA ILE A 184 0.70 -14.77 12.64
C ILE A 184 1.61 -15.87 12.10
N ASP A 185 1.52 -16.12 10.80
CA ASP A 185 2.40 -17.05 10.08
C ASP A 185 3.68 -16.35 9.61
N ASP A 186 4.52 -17.08 8.87
CA ASP A 186 5.78 -16.56 8.35
C ASP A 186 5.55 -15.37 7.40
N ASP A 187 4.55 -15.45 6.53
CA ASP A 187 4.19 -14.35 5.63
C ASP A 187 3.75 -13.12 6.42
N GLY A 188 2.93 -13.28 7.47
CA GLY A 188 2.57 -12.19 8.37
C GLY A 188 3.77 -11.58 9.10
N TYR A 189 4.72 -12.41 9.55
CA TYR A 189 5.92 -11.95 10.25
C TYR A 189 6.86 -11.17 9.31
N PHE A 190 7.31 -11.80 8.22
CA PHE A 190 8.26 -11.18 7.29
C PHE A 190 7.62 -10.04 6.48
N GLY A 191 6.33 -10.13 6.16
CA GLY A 191 5.60 -9.08 5.47
C GLY A 191 5.49 -7.80 6.31
N GLU A 192 5.20 -7.90 7.59
CA GLU A 192 5.15 -6.72 8.46
C GLU A 192 6.55 -6.15 8.77
N LEU A 193 7.60 -6.99 8.81
CA LEU A 193 8.98 -6.49 8.84
C LEU A 193 9.32 -5.67 7.59
N ALA A 194 8.90 -6.12 6.40
CA ALA A 194 9.05 -5.35 5.17
C ALA A 194 8.26 -4.03 5.22
N HIS A 195 7.04 -4.03 5.79
CA HIS A 195 6.30 -2.78 6.01
C HIS A 195 7.02 -1.81 6.97
N LEU A 196 7.59 -2.33 8.05
CA LEU A 196 8.32 -1.54 9.05
C LEU A 196 9.62 -0.92 8.56
N LEU A 197 10.27 -1.50 7.54
CA LEU A 197 11.58 -1.07 7.06
C LEU A 197 11.64 0.44 6.76
N ASN A 198 10.58 1.01 6.19
CA ASN A 198 10.53 2.43 5.83
C ASN A 198 10.24 3.36 7.01
N LEU A 199 9.74 2.82 8.11
CA LEU A 199 9.42 3.57 9.33
C LEU A 199 10.60 3.51 10.32
N ALA A 200 11.48 2.52 10.16
CA ALA A 200 12.52 2.23 11.11
C ALA A 200 13.67 3.25 11.08
N PRO A 201 14.23 3.62 12.25
CA PRO A 201 15.50 4.34 12.31
C PRO A 201 16.65 3.43 11.84
N PRO A 202 17.86 3.96 11.58
CA PRO A 202 18.96 3.19 10.99
C PRO A 202 19.28 1.87 11.71
N ALA A 203 19.29 1.86 13.04
CA ALA A 203 19.53 0.64 13.81
C ALA A 203 18.44 -0.43 13.61
N GLY A 204 17.17 0.00 13.57
CA GLY A 204 16.03 -0.88 13.29
C GLY A 204 16.05 -1.40 11.85
N ARG A 205 16.40 -0.57 10.87
CA ARG A 205 16.56 -1.00 9.47
C ARG A 205 17.62 -2.10 9.33
N ALA A 206 18.76 -1.95 9.99
CA ALA A 206 19.80 -2.97 9.97
C ALA A 206 19.31 -4.32 10.53
N SER A 207 18.59 -4.31 11.66
CA SER A 207 17.98 -5.51 12.27
C SER A 207 16.94 -6.15 11.34
N ILE A 208 16.03 -5.34 10.80
CA ILE A 208 14.99 -5.78 9.87
C ILE A 208 15.60 -6.40 8.61
N LEU A 209 16.56 -5.74 7.98
CA LEU A 209 17.22 -6.24 6.77
C LEU A 209 17.94 -7.57 7.02
N GLN A 210 18.65 -7.69 8.14
CA GLN A 210 19.29 -8.95 8.53
C GLN A 210 18.26 -10.07 8.66
N THR A 211 17.13 -9.80 9.31
CA THR A 211 16.06 -10.78 9.53
C THR A 211 15.38 -11.18 8.21
N LEU A 212 15.07 -10.20 7.35
CA LEU A 212 14.47 -10.46 6.04
C LEU A 212 15.40 -11.26 5.11
N GLN A 213 16.71 -10.97 5.13
CA GLN A 213 17.70 -11.74 4.37
C GLN A 213 17.74 -13.21 4.81
N GLN A 214 17.71 -13.46 6.12
CA GLN A 214 17.71 -14.83 6.67
C GLN A 214 16.39 -15.57 6.37
N GLY A 215 15.27 -14.86 6.42
CA GLY A 215 13.94 -15.43 6.20
C GLY A 215 13.68 -15.85 4.76
N ASN A 216 14.28 -15.16 3.78
CA ASN A 216 14.14 -15.48 2.34
C ASN A 216 12.66 -15.58 1.90
N ASN A 217 11.77 -14.80 2.51
CA ASN A 217 10.32 -14.93 2.34
C ASN A 217 9.83 -14.23 1.05
N PRO A 218 9.10 -14.93 0.16
CA PRO A 218 8.59 -14.35 -1.09
C PRO A 218 7.61 -13.19 -0.89
N TYR A 219 6.69 -13.30 0.07
CA TYR A 219 5.68 -12.25 0.31
C TYR A 219 6.30 -10.94 0.79
N ALA A 220 7.33 -11.01 1.64
CA ALA A 220 8.10 -9.84 2.05
C ALA A 220 8.78 -9.14 0.87
N ARG A 221 9.28 -9.90 -0.11
CA ARG A 221 9.90 -9.33 -1.33
C ARG A 221 8.88 -8.64 -2.23
N ASP A 222 7.68 -9.17 -2.34
CA ASP A 222 6.59 -8.52 -3.07
C ASP A 222 6.26 -7.15 -2.44
N ILE A 223 6.20 -7.09 -1.10
CA ILE A 223 6.00 -5.84 -0.36
C ILE A 223 7.16 -4.87 -0.62
N LEU A 224 8.41 -5.32 -0.47
CA LEU A 224 9.59 -4.47 -0.73
C LEU A 224 9.59 -3.94 -2.16
N THR A 225 9.27 -4.79 -3.14
CA THR A 225 9.16 -4.41 -4.57
C THR A 225 8.11 -3.32 -4.77
N ALA A 226 6.93 -3.48 -4.18
CA ALA A 226 5.85 -2.51 -4.27
C ALA A 226 6.25 -1.16 -3.65
N GLN A 227 6.89 -1.17 -2.48
CA GLN A 227 7.34 0.05 -1.81
C GLN A 227 8.44 0.78 -2.59
N LEU A 228 9.42 0.06 -3.12
CA LEU A 228 10.51 0.64 -3.93
C LEU A 228 10.01 1.25 -5.24
N THR A 229 8.97 0.67 -5.84
CA THR A 229 8.34 1.17 -7.06
C THR A 229 7.65 2.52 -6.83
N GLN A 230 7.20 2.80 -5.61
CA GLN A 230 6.56 4.08 -5.23
C GLN A 230 7.58 5.19 -4.95
N GLY A 231 8.89 4.92 -4.96
CA GLY A 231 9.95 5.91 -4.79
C GLY A 231 10.11 6.47 -3.37
N SER A 232 9.22 6.10 -2.43
CA SER A 232 9.21 6.58 -1.04
C SER A 232 10.36 6.04 -0.19
N VAL A 233 11.05 5.00 -0.65
CA VAL A 233 12.01 4.23 0.15
C VAL A 233 13.46 4.58 -0.14
N VAL A 234 13.80 4.91 -1.39
CA VAL A 234 15.19 4.84 -1.85
C VAL A 234 16.00 6.11 -1.61
N ALA A 235 15.36 7.27 -1.54
CA ALA A 235 16.07 8.53 -1.32
C ALA A 235 16.79 8.59 0.04
N GLU A 236 16.38 7.76 1.01
CA GLU A 236 16.83 7.82 2.41
C GLU A 236 17.61 6.57 2.86
N LEU A 237 17.79 5.58 1.99
CA LEU A 237 18.55 4.37 2.30
C LEU A 237 20.06 4.57 2.07
N PRO A 238 20.90 4.30 3.07
CA PRO A 238 22.35 4.21 2.90
C PRO A 238 22.73 3.20 1.82
N ALA A 239 23.78 3.50 1.06
CA ALA A 239 24.20 2.67 -0.07
C ALA A 239 24.43 1.18 0.27
N HIS A 240 24.85 0.85 1.50
CA HIS A 240 25.02 -0.55 1.92
C HIS A 240 23.68 -1.27 2.14
N GLU A 241 22.66 -0.58 2.66
CA GLU A 241 21.30 -1.10 2.81
C GLU A 241 20.64 -1.29 1.43
N SER A 242 20.83 -0.34 0.50
CA SER A 242 20.34 -0.48 -0.87
C SER A 242 20.92 -1.70 -1.59
N ARG A 243 22.22 -1.99 -1.40
CA ARG A 243 22.86 -3.20 -1.98
C ARG A 243 22.32 -4.49 -1.37
N ILE A 244 21.95 -4.48 -0.09
CA ILE A 244 21.32 -5.63 0.56
C ILE A 244 19.98 -5.93 -0.11
N LEU A 245 19.14 -4.92 -0.28
CA LEU A 245 17.84 -5.05 -0.96
C LEU A 245 18.01 -5.45 -2.43
N GLU A 246 18.98 -4.85 -3.13
CA GLU A 246 19.27 -5.16 -4.53
C GLU A 246 19.62 -6.64 -4.70
N LYS A 247 20.49 -7.17 -3.82
CA LYS A 247 20.82 -8.59 -3.80
C LYS A 247 19.59 -9.46 -3.52
N MET A 248 18.78 -9.10 -2.52
CA MET A 248 17.58 -9.87 -2.17
C MET A 248 16.57 -9.96 -3.32
N LEU A 249 16.45 -8.89 -4.12
CA LEU A 249 15.51 -8.83 -5.25
C LEU A 249 16.09 -9.41 -6.53
N THR A 250 17.41 -9.31 -6.77
CA THR A 250 18.06 -9.84 -7.97
C THR A 250 17.81 -11.34 -8.13
N ASP A 251 17.82 -12.09 -7.03
CA ASP A 251 17.61 -13.54 -7.02
C ASP A 251 16.12 -13.94 -7.20
N CYS A 252 15.22 -12.96 -7.42
CA CYS A 252 13.77 -13.13 -7.44
C CYS A 252 13.11 -12.59 -8.71
N GLU A 253 13.82 -12.65 -9.84
CA GLU A 253 13.26 -12.27 -11.14
C GLU A 253 11.96 -13.04 -11.41
N PRO A 254 10.83 -12.33 -11.64
CA PRO A 254 9.57 -12.98 -11.95
C PRO A 254 9.66 -13.77 -13.25
N VAL A 255 9.29 -15.06 -13.19
CA VAL A 255 9.20 -15.91 -14.37
C VAL A 255 7.97 -15.52 -15.19
N LEU A 256 8.16 -15.24 -16.48
CA LEU A 256 7.07 -15.09 -17.43
C LEU A 256 6.54 -16.50 -17.78
N PRO A 257 5.34 -16.88 -17.28
CA PRO A 257 4.82 -18.23 -17.43
C PRO A 257 4.42 -18.50 -18.88
N GLY A 258 4.35 -19.78 -19.22
CA GLY A 258 4.01 -20.26 -20.55
C GLY A 258 5.22 -20.38 -21.48
N GLU A 259 4.96 -20.91 -22.66
CA GLU A 259 5.96 -21.04 -23.71
C GLU A 259 6.43 -19.66 -24.18
N LYS A 260 7.55 -19.63 -24.92
CA LYS A 260 8.09 -18.40 -25.51
C LYS A 260 7.07 -17.61 -26.33
N HIS A 261 6.00 -18.25 -26.78
CA HIS A 261 4.93 -17.66 -27.58
C HIS A 261 3.75 -17.09 -26.77
N GLN A 262 3.87 -17.02 -25.44
CA GLN A 262 2.83 -16.55 -24.52
C GLN A 262 3.38 -15.50 -23.54
N ILE A 263 2.55 -14.50 -23.24
CA ILE A 263 2.84 -13.47 -22.24
C ILE A 263 1.61 -13.27 -21.37
N GLY A 264 1.74 -13.60 -20.08
CA GLY A 264 0.70 -13.38 -19.08
C GLY A 264 0.62 -11.91 -18.65
N LEU A 265 -0.59 -11.39 -18.46
CA LEU A 265 -0.81 -10.02 -18.00
C LEU A 265 -0.24 -9.79 -16.59
N ILE A 266 -0.60 -10.66 -15.64
CA ILE A 266 -0.18 -10.54 -14.24
C ILE A 266 1.35 -10.61 -14.10
N SER A 267 1.97 -11.57 -14.79
CA SER A 267 3.43 -11.72 -14.78
C SER A 267 4.14 -10.53 -15.43
N SER A 268 3.52 -9.86 -16.40
CA SER A 268 4.09 -8.65 -17.01
C SER A 268 4.12 -7.49 -16.02
N PHE A 269 3.06 -7.31 -15.23
CA PHE A 269 3.04 -6.32 -14.14
C PHE A 269 4.06 -6.66 -13.05
N GLN A 270 4.14 -7.93 -12.63
CA GLN A 270 5.12 -8.38 -11.63
C GLN A 270 6.55 -8.13 -12.10
N TYR A 271 6.88 -8.50 -13.35
CA TYR A 271 8.18 -8.25 -13.95
C TYR A 271 8.50 -6.76 -14.01
N SER A 272 7.55 -5.92 -14.43
CA SER A 272 7.72 -4.47 -14.49
C SER A 272 7.98 -3.87 -13.11
N ALA A 273 7.21 -4.24 -12.09
CA ALA A 273 7.41 -3.76 -10.71
C ALA A 273 8.78 -4.18 -10.17
N TRP A 274 9.18 -5.43 -10.38
CA TRP A 274 10.50 -5.94 -10.00
C TRP A 274 11.64 -5.18 -10.69
N LEU A 275 11.55 -4.99 -12.01
CA LEU A 275 12.57 -4.28 -12.78
C LEU A 275 12.71 -2.82 -12.33
N LYS A 276 11.59 -2.16 -12.07
CA LYS A 276 11.57 -0.79 -11.53
C LYS A 276 12.21 -0.75 -10.16
N ALA A 277 11.85 -1.66 -9.25
CA ALA A 277 12.43 -1.72 -7.91
C ALA A 277 13.95 -1.88 -7.94
N LEU A 278 14.48 -2.78 -8.77
CA LEU A 278 15.92 -2.94 -8.96
C LEU A 278 16.58 -1.69 -9.54
N ALA A 279 15.97 -1.10 -10.57
CA ALA A 279 16.48 0.12 -11.17
C ALA A 279 16.49 1.28 -10.16
N THR A 280 15.48 1.40 -9.30
CA THR A 280 15.42 2.41 -8.24
C THR A 280 16.59 2.25 -7.28
N LEU A 281 16.84 1.03 -6.80
CA LEU A 281 17.95 0.74 -5.89
C LEU A 281 19.32 1.06 -6.50
N GLY A 282 19.56 0.66 -7.75
CA GLY A 282 20.81 0.94 -8.45
C GLY A 282 21.00 2.41 -8.85
N ALA A 283 19.90 3.14 -9.03
CA ALA A 283 19.94 4.55 -9.41
C ALA A 283 20.36 5.48 -8.27
N ALA A 284 20.05 5.12 -7.01
CA ALA A 284 20.27 5.97 -5.84
C ALA A 284 19.77 7.42 -6.06
N GLY A 285 18.58 7.56 -6.66
CA GLY A 285 17.95 8.86 -6.95
C GLY A 285 18.37 9.55 -8.25
N ASP A 286 19.28 8.96 -9.05
CA ASP A 286 19.70 9.50 -10.36
C ASP A 286 18.80 8.97 -11.49
N PRO A 287 17.95 9.81 -12.12
CA PRO A 287 17.05 9.37 -13.19
C PRO A 287 17.78 8.76 -14.40
N ALA A 288 18.97 9.26 -14.74
CA ALA A 288 19.74 8.74 -15.88
C ALA A 288 20.35 7.37 -15.57
N LYS A 289 20.66 7.06 -14.30
CA LYS A 289 21.06 5.69 -13.91
C LYS A 289 19.86 4.75 -13.91
N TYR A 290 18.71 5.22 -13.43
CA TYR A 290 17.46 4.44 -13.42
C TYR A 290 17.10 3.95 -14.83
N GLU A 291 17.02 4.87 -15.80
CA GLU A 291 16.67 4.54 -17.17
C GLU A 291 17.72 3.63 -17.83
N ARG A 292 19.01 3.88 -17.59
CA ARG A 292 20.08 3.01 -18.09
C ARG A 292 19.99 1.61 -17.51
N ALA A 293 19.67 1.46 -16.23
CA ALA A 293 19.52 0.15 -15.59
C ALA A 293 18.36 -0.65 -16.20
N ILE A 294 17.21 -0.01 -16.41
CA ILE A 294 16.06 -0.62 -17.10
C ILE A 294 16.46 -1.04 -18.52
N LEU A 295 17.00 -0.11 -19.31
CA LEU A 295 17.35 -0.37 -20.70
C LEU A 295 18.39 -1.48 -20.83
N ALA A 296 19.44 -1.47 -20.01
CA ALA A 296 20.47 -2.49 -20.01
C ALA A 296 19.89 -3.89 -19.76
N ARG A 297 18.91 -4.02 -18.86
CA ARG A 297 18.27 -5.31 -18.56
C ARG A 297 17.39 -5.79 -19.71
N ILE A 298 16.49 -4.95 -20.22
CA ILE A 298 15.53 -5.36 -21.25
C ILE A 298 16.15 -5.47 -22.65
N ALA A 299 17.25 -4.76 -22.92
CA ALA A 299 17.96 -4.80 -24.20
C ALA A 299 19.12 -5.80 -24.25
N ALA A 300 19.41 -6.51 -23.15
CA ALA A 300 20.45 -7.53 -23.10
C ALA A 300 20.22 -8.62 -24.18
N PRO A 301 21.23 -8.98 -25.01
CA PRO A 301 21.07 -9.95 -26.10
C PRO A 301 20.54 -11.32 -25.65
N GLU A 302 20.97 -11.75 -24.46
CA GLU A 302 20.63 -13.02 -23.84
C GLU A 302 19.30 -13.00 -23.06
N SER A 303 18.68 -11.83 -22.88
CA SER A 303 17.40 -11.77 -22.16
C SER A 303 16.28 -12.45 -22.95
N ASP A 304 15.20 -12.81 -22.27
CA ASP A 304 14.00 -13.28 -22.94
C ASP A 304 13.31 -12.08 -23.62
N PRO A 305 13.04 -12.10 -24.96
CA PRO A 305 12.41 -10.96 -25.63
C PRO A 305 11.05 -10.58 -25.03
N ARG A 306 10.37 -11.51 -24.36
CA ARG A 306 9.13 -11.26 -23.62
C ARG A 306 9.30 -10.24 -22.50
N THR A 307 10.50 -10.05 -21.92
CA THR A 307 10.73 -9.06 -20.86
C THR A 307 10.60 -7.63 -21.36
N ALA A 308 11.07 -7.35 -22.58
CA ALA A 308 10.92 -6.04 -23.19
C ALA A 308 9.45 -5.73 -23.47
N VAL A 309 8.72 -6.70 -24.02
CA VAL A 309 7.27 -6.59 -24.26
C VAL A 309 6.49 -6.43 -22.94
N ALA A 310 6.82 -7.24 -21.93
CA ALA A 310 6.19 -7.20 -20.61
C ALA A 310 6.34 -5.82 -19.94
N PHE A 311 7.54 -5.23 -20.00
CA PHE A 311 7.77 -3.90 -19.43
C PHE A 311 7.10 -2.79 -20.26
N LEU A 312 7.37 -2.72 -21.56
CA LEU A 312 6.92 -1.61 -22.42
C LEU A 312 5.40 -1.61 -22.66
N SER A 313 4.70 -2.74 -22.47
CA SER A 313 3.25 -2.83 -22.62
C SER A 313 2.46 -2.38 -21.38
N ASN A 314 3.11 -2.01 -20.28
CA ASN A 314 2.44 -1.48 -19.08
C ASN A 314 2.50 0.06 -18.98
N PRO A 315 1.40 0.77 -18.64
CA PRO A 315 1.37 2.25 -18.55
C PRO A 315 2.49 2.86 -17.70
N GLU A 316 2.96 2.13 -16.70
CA GLU A 316 4.07 2.54 -15.85
C GLU A 316 5.40 2.79 -16.58
N SER A 317 5.56 2.33 -17.82
CA SER A 317 6.74 2.56 -18.65
C SER A 317 6.69 3.88 -19.43
N ASP A 318 5.61 4.67 -19.35
CA ASP A 318 5.43 5.88 -20.17
C ASP A 318 6.58 6.88 -20.03
N SER A 319 7.03 7.15 -18.80
CA SER A 319 8.14 8.07 -18.55
C SER A 319 9.46 7.58 -19.18
N PHE A 320 9.70 6.27 -19.13
CA PHE A 320 10.85 5.64 -19.77
C PHE A 320 10.76 5.73 -21.30
N ILE A 321 9.58 5.50 -21.89
CA ILE A 321 9.39 5.63 -23.34
C ILE A 321 9.64 7.08 -23.77
N LEU A 322 9.05 8.05 -23.06
CA LEU A 322 9.23 9.47 -23.33
C LEU A 322 10.71 9.88 -23.35
N SER A 323 11.52 9.37 -22.42
CA SER A 323 12.95 9.71 -22.38
C SER A 323 13.80 8.92 -23.37
N GLN A 324 13.44 7.68 -23.69
CA GLN A 324 14.28 6.78 -24.48
C GLN A 324 13.91 6.68 -25.96
N HIS A 325 12.70 7.07 -26.39
CA HIS A 325 12.18 6.79 -27.74
C HIS A 325 13.06 7.29 -28.90
N ARG A 326 13.83 8.37 -28.68
CA ARG A 326 14.73 8.95 -29.70
C ARG A 326 16.14 8.36 -29.70
N THR A 327 16.43 7.42 -28.82
CA THR A 327 17.77 6.86 -28.69
C THR A 327 18.00 5.70 -29.67
N PRO A 328 19.22 5.53 -30.21
CA PRO A 328 19.56 4.38 -31.05
C PRO A 328 19.39 3.04 -30.32
N ALA A 329 19.58 3.03 -29.00
CA ALA A 329 19.43 1.83 -28.18
C ALA A 329 17.96 1.41 -28.08
N TYR A 330 17.03 2.35 -27.91
CA TYR A 330 15.60 2.05 -27.95
C TYR A 330 15.14 1.60 -29.33
N ALA A 331 15.65 2.19 -30.42
CA ALA A 331 15.35 1.72 -31.78
C ALA A 331 15.79 0.26 -32.00
N LYS A 332 16.96 -0.14 -31.49
CA LYS A 332 17.41 -1.54 -31.51
C LYS A 332 16.52 -2.46 -30.67
N LEU A 333 16.04 -1.97 -29.52
CA LEU A 333 15.12 -2.71 -28.67
C LEU A 333 13.79 -2.99 -29.39
N LEU A 334 13.22 -1.98 -30.07
CA LEU A 334 12.01 -2.16 -30.88
C LEU A 334 12.23 -3.16 -32.02
N ALA A 335 13.35 -3.06 -32.75
CA ALA A 335 13.66 -4.01 -33.82
C ALA A 335 13.76 -5.46 -33.31
N ARG A 336 14.27 -5.66 -32.08
CA ARG A 336 14.29 -6.98 -31.44
C ARG A 336 12.89 -7.47 -31.06
N ILE A 337 12.02 -6.57 -30.58
CA ILE A 337 10.61 -6.89 -30.32
C ILE A 337 9.89 -7.29 -31.61
N ASP A 338 10.17 -6.60 -32.72
CA ASP A 338 9.61 -6.93 -34.04
C ASP A 338 10.10 -8.28 -34.54
N ALA A 339 11.40 -8.55 -34.45
CA ALA A 339 11.96 -9.86 -34.80
C ALA A 339 11.28 -10.98 -34.01
N TYR A 340 11.14 -10.80 -32.69
CA TYR A 340 10.41 -11.72 -31.84
C TYR A 340 8.96 -11.89 -32.31
N ALA A 341 8.23 -10.82 -32.61
CA ALA A 341 6.83 -10.89 -33.07
C ALA A 341 6.66 -11.71 -34.36
N THR A 342 7.67 -11.73 -35.24
CA THR A 342 7.66 -12.50 -36.49
C THR A 342 8.00 -13.99 -36.33
N GLU A 343 8.41 -14.43 -35.13
CA GLU A 343 8.71 -15.85 -34.89
C GLU A 343 7.46 -16.74 -35.09
N PRO A 344 7.59 -17.86 -35.83
CA PRO A 344 6.49 -18.82 -35.97
C PRO A 344 6.03 -19.34 -34.60
N GLY A 345 4.72 -19.43 -34.40
CA GLY A 345 4.13 -19.98 -33.17
C GLY A 345 3.65 -18.95 -32.17
N ASN A 346 3.99 -17.66 -32.34
CA ASN A 346 3.51 -16.59 -31.47
C ASN A 346 1.98 -16.52 -31.39
N SER A 347 1.47 -16.43 -30.16
CA SER A 347 0.03 -16.27 -29.92
C SER A 347 -0.47 -14.89 -30.34
N SER A 348 -1.78 -14.78 -30.60
CA SER A 348 -2.44 -13.49 -30.85
C SER A 348 -2.20 -12.50 -29.71
N THR A 349 -2.14 -12.98 -28.47
CA THR A 349 -1.83 -12.16 -27.29
C THR A 349 -0.45 -11.52 -27.35
N VAL A 350 0.57 -12.24 -27.84
CA VAL A 350 1.91 -11.65 -28.06
C VAL A 350 1.83 -10.54 -29.10
N LEU A 351 1.17 -10.80 -30.22
CA LEU A 351 1.02 -9.82 -31.30
C LEU A 351 0.22 -8.58 -30.87
N ASP A 352 -0.80 -8.75 -30.04
CA ASP A 352 -1.58 -7.65 -29.45
C ASP A 352 -0.69 -6.80 -28.52
N ARG A 353 0.14 -7.44 -27.69
CA ARG A 353 1.06 -6.73 -26.78
C ARG A 353 2.15 -5.98 -27.52
N VAL A 354 2.70 -6.54 -28.60
CA VAL A 354 3.67 -5.83 -29.44
C VAL A 354 3.01 -4.64 -30.14
N ARG A 355 1.79 -4.79 -30.65
CA ARG A 355 1.01 -3.66 -31.19
C ARG A 355 0.78 -2.57 -30.14
N GLU A 356 0.48 -2.94 -28.90
CA GLU A 356 0.35 -2.01 -27.79
C GLU A 356 1.65 -1.22 -27.52
N VAL A 357 2.80 -1.90 -27.54
CA VAL A 357 4.12 -1.24 -27.37
C VAL A 357 4.35 -0.19 -28.46
N HIS A 358 4.06 -0.52 -29.72
CA HIS A 358 4.18 0.42 -30.84
C HIS A 358 3.20 1.57 -30.73
N HIS A 359 1.93 1.27 -30.45
CA HIS A 359 0.89 2.28 -30.29
C HIS A 359 1.27 3.29 -29.19
N ARG A 360 1.72 2.82 -28.03
CA ARG A 360 2.14 3.69 -26.93
C ARG A 360 3.40 4.48 -27.26
N THR A 361 4.38 3.85 -27.91
CA THR A 361 5.56 4.58 -28.40
C THR A 361 5.17 5.71 -29.34
N GLU A 362 4.27 5.46 -30.29
CA GLU A 362 3.79 6.48 -31.23
C GLU A 362 3.03 7.60 -30.50
N MET A 363 2.10 7.24 -29.61
CA MET A 363 1.27 8.20 -28.88
C MET A 363 2.09 9.13 -27.98
N LEU A 364 3.14 8.61 -27.33
CA LEU A 364 4.02 9.38 -26.45
C LEU A 364 5.09 10.16 -27.22
N SER A 365 5.35 9.82 -28.49
CA SER A 365 6.35 10.52 -29.31
C SER A 365 5.81 11.77 -30.01
N ARG A 366 4.48 11.96 -30.01
CA ARG A 366 3.78 13.13 -30.52
C ARG A 366 3.71 14.21 -29.46
#